data_AF-A0A2E9A905-F1
#
_entry.id   AF-A0A2E9A905-F1
#
_cell.length_a   1.000
_cell.length_b   1.000
_cell.length_c   1.000
_cell.angle_alpha   90.00
_cell.angle_beta   90.00
_cell.angle_gamma   90.00
#
_symmetry.space_group_name_H-M   'P 1'
#
loop_
_entity.id
_entity.type
_entity.pdbx_description
1 polymer ?
#
loop_
_entity_poly.entity_id
_entity_poly.type
_entity_poly.pdbx_seq_one_letter_code
_entity_poly.pdbx_strand_id
1 'polypeptide(L)'
;MPVSVVRDAASHPRPILCGNLADAADMRSALAKSLEQAEWHDLALASPIGQGYLLDLLRQRGPIEHIVLALPAISCAGIETGDDGSRSLDDVLSETRHALEGFVAVLRGAEATLDASVAAGLTLLRADTAEASSPMARALGAFADEWIASEVGRWATLGLSLSQMSRK
;
A
#
# COMPACT_ATOMS: atom_id res chain seq x y z
N MET A 1 -2.33 10.07 0.24
CA MET A 1 -3.12 9.24 -0.69
C MET A 1 -3.99 10.15 -1.55
N PRO A 2 -4.21 9.91 -2.86
CA PRO A 2 -5.06 10.77 -3.69
C PRO A 2 -6.52 10.75 -3.20
N VAL A 3 -7.17 11.91 -3.10
CA VAL A 3 -8.56 12.03 -2.61
C VAL A 3 -9.54 11.23 -3.47
N SER A 4 -9.30 11.12 -4.78
CA SER A 4 -10.11 10.30 -5.69
C SER A 4 -10.14 8.84 -5.28
N VAL A 5 -8.99 8.25 -4.99
CA VAL A 5 -8.89 6.85 -4.53
C VAL A 5 -9.64 6.66 -3.22
N VAL A 6 -9.44 7.58 -2.26
CA VAL A 6 -10.12 7.44 -0.97
C VAL A 6 -11.62 7.56 -1.14
N ARG A 7 -12.08 8.38 -2.09
CA ARG A 7 -13.48 8.51 -2.45
C ARG A 7 -14.02 7.26 -3.13
N ASP A 8 -13.24 6.63 -4.01
CA ASP A 8 -13.61 5.37 -4.66
C ASP A 8 -13.70 4.25 -3.62
N ALA A 9 -12.73 4.14 -2.71
CA ALA A 9 -12.81 3.24 -1.57
C ALA A 9 -14.02 3.56 -0.68
N ALA A 10 -14.28 4.85 -0.40
CA ALA A 10 -15.44 5.29 0.37
C ALA A 10 -16.79 4.99 -0.29
N SER A 11 -16.81 4.72 -1.60
CA SER A 11 -18.04 4.31 -2.30
C SER A 11 -18.41 2.84 -2.05
N HIS A 12 -17.46 2.04 -1.55
CA HIS A 12 -17.72 0.65 -1.16
C HIS A 12 -18.57 0.62 0.13
N PRO A 13 -19.50 -0.33 0.32
CA PRO A 13 -20.39 -0.34 1.48
C PRO A 13 -19.66 -0.43 2.84
N ARG A 14 -18.51 -1.12 2.88
CA ARG A 14 -17.71 -1.34 4.10
C ARG A 14 -16.21 -1.33 3.78
N PRO A 15 -15.61 -0.17 3.49
CA PRO A 15 -14.21 -0.10 3.17
C PRO A 15 -13.35 -0.30 4.42
N ILE A 16 -12.21 -0.95 4.25
CA ILE A 16 -11.19 -1.09 5.29
C ILE A 16 -10.00 -0.22 4.88
N LEU A 17 -9.64 0.72 5.74
CA LEU A 17 -8.55 1.67 5.52
C LEU A 17 -7.42 1.33 6.50
N CYS A 18 -6.26 0.99 5.94
CA CYS A 18 -5.08 0.57 6.70
C CYS A 18 -3.86 1.43 6.33
N GLY A 19 -3.01 1.73 7.31
CA GLY A 19 -1.73 2.40 7.08
C GLY A 19 -1.36 3.31 8.25
N ASN A 20 -0.36 4.17 8.07
CA ASN A 20 -0.05 5.23 9.02
C ASN A 20 -1.12 6.33 8.91
N LEU A 21 -2.15 6.22 9.74
CA LEU A 21 -3.36 7.04 9.69
C LEU A 21 -3.40 8.11 10.78
N ALA A 22 -2.36 8.19 11.62
CA ALA A 22 -2.23 9.20 12.68
C ALA A 22 -2.40 10.63 12.15
N ASP A 23 -1.89 10.91 10.95
CA ASP A 23 -1.97 12.23 10.29
C ASP A 23 -3.17 12.39 9.34
N ALA A 24 -4.07 11.40 9.29
CA ALA A 24 -5.22 11.40 8.38
C ALA A 24 -6.47 12.08 8.97
N ALA A 25 -6.36 12.82 10.07
CA ALA A 25 -7.49 13.45 10.76
C ALA A 25 -8.34 14.34 9.82
N ASP A 26 -7.69 15.13 8.97
CA ASP A 26 -8.36 16.00 8.01
C ASP A 26 -9.08 15.21 6.92
N MET A 27 -8.49 14.12 6.46
CA MET A 27 -9.08 13.22 5.47
C MET A 27 -10.30 12.48 6.04
N ARG A 28 -10.22 12.07 7.31
CA ARG A 28 -11.34 11.46 8.04
C ARG A 28 -12.50 12.44 8.21
N SER A 29 -12.21 13.70 8.51
CA SER A 29 -13.21 14.77 8.61
C SER A 29 -13.85 15.07 7.25
N ALA A 30 -13.04 15.20 6.19
CA ALA A 30 -13.53 15.51 4.84
C ALA A 30 -14.42 14.42 4.24
N LEU A 31 -14.24 13.17 4.66
CA LEU A 31 -14.97 12.01 4.14
C LEU A 31 -15.94 11.40 5.16
N ALA A 32 -16.19 12.08 6.29
CA ALA A 32 -16.95 11.55 7.41
C ALA A 32 -18.33 10.99 7.02
N LYS A 33 -19.05 11.67 6.10
CA LYS A 33 -20.37 11.23 5.61
C LYS A 33 -20.30 10.01 4.68
N SER A 34 -19.19 9.84 3.97
CA SER A 34 -18.99 8.73 3.03
C SER A 34 -18.30 7.52 3.68
N LEU A 35 -17.72 7.71 4.86
CA LEU A 35 -16.94 6.69 5.58
C LEU A 35 -17.58 6.29 6.91
N GLU A 36 -18.88 6.53 7.13
CA GLU A 36 -19.57 6.17 8.37
C GLU A 36 -19.46 4.67 8.71
N GLN A 37 -19.39 3.82 7.69
CA GLN A 37 -19.24 2.36 7.83
C GLN A 37 -17.81 1.86 7.59
N ALA A 38 -16.84 2.76 7.44
CA ALA A 38 -15.46 2.41 7.19
C ALA A 38 -14.76 1.91 8.46
N GLU A 39 -13.99 0.84 8.31
CA GLU A 39 -13.09 0.35 9.36
C GLU A 39 -11.71 0.97 9.17
N TRP A 40 -11.07 1.39 10.27
CA TRP A 40 -9.78 2.08 10.21
C TRP A 40 -8.77 1.35 11.10
N HIS A 41 -7.61 1.02 10.53
CA HIS A 41 -6.52 0.35 11.24
C HIS A 41 -5.22 1.12 11.05
N ASP A 42 -4.77 1.76 12.12
CA ASP A 42 -3.46 2.39 12.15
C ASP A 42 -2.38 1.31 12.28
N LEU A 43 -1.62 1.09 11.21
CA LEU A 43 -0.57 0.09 11.15
C LEU A 43 0.58 0.53 10.25
N ALA A 44 1.81 0.21 10.66
CA ALA A 44 3.01 0.53 9.91
C ALA A 44 3.48 -0.69 9.09
N LEU A 45 3.31 -0.65 7.76
CA LEU A 45 3.73 -1.74 6.87
C LEU A 45 5.25 -1.94 6.80
N ALA A 46 6.03 -0.92 7.16
CA ALA A 46 7.47 -1.01 7.34
C ALA A 46 7.87 -1.69 8.67
N SER A 47 6.93 -2.27 9.41
CA SER A 47 7.20 -3.02 10.63
C SER A 47 6.67 -4.46 10.53
N PRO A 48 7.38 -5.46 11.08
CA PRO A 48 6.89 -6.84 11.12
C PRO A 48 5.52 -6.97 11.80
N ILE A 49 5.25 -6.14 12.82
CA ILE A 49 3.98 -6.14 13.55
C ILE A 49 2.85 -5.66 12.64
N GLY A 50 3.03 -4.54 11.93
CA GLY A 50 2.02 -4.02 11.01
C GLY A 50 1.77 -4.96 9.82
N GLN A 51 2.82 -5.62 9.33
CA GLN A 51 2.69 -6.66 8.29
C GLN A 51 1.84 -7.83 8.78
N GLY A 52 2.15 -8.38 9.95
CA GLY A 52 1.37 -9.46 10.56
C GLY A 52 -0.09 -9.08 10.80
N TYR A 53 -0.32 -7.86 11.28
CA TYR A 53 -1.68 -7.33 11.48
C TYR A 53 -2.46 -7.26 10.15
N LEU A 54 -1.86 -6.73 9.09
CA LEU A 54 -2.53 -6.64 7.79
C LEU A 54 -2.86 -8.03 7.22
N LEU A 55 -1.92 -8.99 7.32
CA LEU A 55 -2.18 -10.36 6.85
C LEU A 55 -3.33 -11.01 7.62
N ASP A 56 -3.40 -10.79 8.93
CA ASP A 56 -4.51 -11.29 9.74
C ASP A 56 -5.85 -10.63 9.37
N LEU A 57 -5.85 -9.32 9.11
CA LEU A 57 -7.03 -8.65 8.56
C LEU A 57 -7.46 -9.26 7.22
N LEU A 58 -6.56 -9.40 6.24
CA LEU A 58 -6.89 -9.97 4.93
C LEU A 58 -7.53 -11.36 5.08
N ARG A 59 -6.97 -12.19 5.97
CA ARG A 59 -7.49 -13.52 6.28
C ARG A 59 -8.89 -13.52 6.89
N GLN A 60 -9.22 -12.52 7.70
CA GLN A 60 -10.49 -12.46 8.43
C GLN A 60 -11.63 -11.83 7.63
N ARG A 61 -11.34 -11.15 6.51
CA ARG A 61 -12.28 -10.21 5.87
C ARG A 61 -12.79 -10.65 4.49
N GLY A 62 -12.52 -11.89 4.08
CA GLY A 62 -13.00 -12.43 2.80
C GLY A 62 -14.53 -12.55 2.70
N PRO A 63 -15.11 -12.41 1.50
CA PRO A 63 -14.43 -12.19 0.21
C PRO A 63 -14.01 -10.72 0.01
N ILE A 64 -12.80 -10.52 -0.51
CA ILE A 64 -12.25 -9.19 -0.83
C ILE A 64 -12.33 -8.98 -2.34
N GLU A 65 -13.03 -7.94 -2.77
CA GLU A 65 -13.19 -7.60 -4.19
C GLU A 65 -11.99 -6.78 -4.72
N HIS A 66 -11.48 -5.85 -3.92
CA HIS A 66 -10.42 -4.96 -4.37
C HIS A 66 -9.52 -4.50 -3.23
N ILE A 67 -8.21 -4.49 -3.48
CA ILE A 67 -7.19 -3.94 -2.58
C ILE A 67 -6.48 -2.81 -3.29
N VAL A 68 -6.42 -1.65 -2.63
CA VAL A 68 -5.60 -0.53 -3.10
C VAL A 68 -4.41 -0.34 -2.17
N LEU A 69 -3.21 -0.54 -2.70
CA LEU A 69 -1.97 -0.34 -1.96
C LEU A 69 -1.28 0.94 -2.43
N ALA A 70 -1.19 1.94 -1.56
CA ALA A 70 -0.38 3.12 -1.82
C ALA A 70 1.10 2.84 -1.51
N LEU A 71 1.95 2.83 -2.54
CA LEU A 71 3.40 2.72 -2.41
C LEU A 71 4.06 3.76 -1.49
N PRO A 72 3.53 4.99 -1.24
CA PRO A 72 4.08 5.83 -0.17
C PRO A 72 3.88 5.28 1.26
N ALA A 73 3.09 4.23 1.46
CA ALA A 73 3.07 3.49 2.74
C ALA A 73 4.33 2.62 2.93
N ILE A 74 5.07 2.41 1.84
CA ILE A 74 6.40 1.78 1.77
C ILE A 74 7.45 2.88 1.51
N SER A 75 7.04 4.15 1.42
CA SER A 75 7.99 5.25 1.34
C SER A 75 8.75 5.28 2.64
N CYS A 76 10.05 5.25 2.50
CA CYS A 76 10.94 5.76 3.51
C CYS A 76 10.74 7.29 3.63
N ALA A 77 9.53 7.80 3.83
CA ALA A 77 9.26 9.23 3.99
C ALA A 77 9.88 9.76 5.31
N GLY A 78 10.29 8.86 6.21
CA GLY A 78 11.22 9.16 7.29
C GLY A 78 12.66 9.47 6.83
N ILE A 79 13.02 9.20 5.57
CA ILE A 79 14.30 9.57 4.95
C ILE A 79 14.34 11.08 4.64
N GLU A 80 13.20 11.74 4.43
CA GLU A 80 13.20 13.10 3.87
C GLU A 80 13.09 14.23 4.91
N THR A 81 12.80 13.95 6.19
CA THR A 81 12.60 15.01 7.20
C THR A 81 13.77 15.24 8.15
N GLY A 82 14.81 14.41 8.10
CA GLY A 82 16.05 14.63 8.86
C GLY A 82 17.23 14.55 7.92
N ASP A 83 17.92 15.69 7.74
CA ASP A 83 19.24 15.86 7.11
C ASP A 83 19.85 14.53 6.62
N ASP A 84 19.74 14.24 5.32
CA ASP A 84 20.13 12.98 4.67
C ASP A 84 21.62 12.62 4.92
N GLY A 85 22.41 13.57 5.44
CA GLY A 85 23.77 13.37 5.92
C GLY A 85 23.92 12.82 7.35
N SER A 86 22.83 12.65 8.11
CA SER A 86 22.84 12.34 9.56
C SER A 86 22.38 10.93 9.92
N ARG A 87 21.70 10.21 9.01
CA ARG A 87 21.21 8.85 9.25
C ARG A 87 22.27 7.79 8.91
N SER A 88 22.34 6.74 9.73
CA SER A 88 23.25 5.64 9.45
C SER A 88 22.77 4.83 8.23
N LEU A 89 23.70 4.36 7.41
CA LEU A 89 23.38 3.48 6.28
C LEU A 89 22.64 2.21 6.73
N ASP A 90 22.95 1.71 7.93
CA ASP A 90 22.32 0.52 8.50
C ASP A 90 20.82 0.72 8.75
N ASP A 91 20.41 1.92 9.22
CA ASP A 91 19.00 2.26 9.42
C ASP A 91 18.25 2.30 8.09
N VAL A 92 18.85 2.95 7.07
CA VAL A 92 18.26 3.05 5.73
C VAL A 92 18.10 1.67 5.09
N LEU A 93 19.09 0.79 5.23
CA LEU A 93 19.02 -0.59 4.71
C LEU A 93 17.99 -1.43 5.46
N SER A 94 17.88 -1.27 6.78
CA SER A 94 16.88 -1.92 7.61
C SER A 94 15.46 -1.50 7.21
N GLU A 95 15.21 -0.20 7.09
CA GLU A 95 13.92 0.34 6.64
C GLU A 95 13.56 -0.17 5.23
N THR A 96 14.53 -0.14 4.31
CA THR A 96 14.34 -0.63 2.93
C THR A 96 13.99 -2.11 2.90
N ARG A 97 14.65 -2.94 3.72
CA ARG A 97 14.34 -4.36 3.84
C ARG A 97 12.90 -4.58 4.27
N HIS A 98 12.46 -3.93 5.36
CA HIS A 98 11.10 -4.08 5.85
C HIS A 98 10.06 -3.59 4.83
N ALA A 99 10.39 -2.54 4.08
CA ALA A 99 9.59 -2.05 2.97
C ALA A 99 9.38 -3.12 1.88
N LEU A 100 10.47 -3.76 1.43
CA LEU A 100 10.42 -4.84 0.43
C LEU A 100 9.67 -6.06 0.95
N GLU A 101 9.96 -6.50 2.17
CA GLU A 101 9.28 -7.62 2.82
C GLU A 101 7.78 -7.35 2.95
N GLY A 102 7.40 -6.14 3.39
CA GLY A 102 6.02 -5.71 3.49
C GLY A 102 5.32 -5.73 2.14
N PHE A 103 5.94 -5.17 1.09
CA PHE A 103 5.40 -5.20 -0.26
C PHE A 103 5.12 -6.62 -0.76
N VAL A 104 6.09 -7.52 -0.63
CA VAL A 104 5.93 -8.93 -1.02
C VAL A 104 4.85 -9.62 -0.18
N ALA A 105 4.83 -9.39 1.13
CA ALA A 105 3.83 -9.95 2.02
C ALA A 105 2.41 -9.51 1.64
N VAL A 106 2.19 -8.23 1.38
CA VAL A 106 0.87 -7.72 0.94
C VAL A 106 0.45 -8.35 -0.38
N LEU A 107 1.35 -8.41 -1.36
CA LEU A 107 1.03 -9.03 -2.65
C LEU A 107 0.63 -10.50 -2.52
N ARG A 108 1.39 -11.28 -1.75
CA ARG A 108 1.09 -12.71 -1.54
C ARG A 108 -0.15 -12.91 -0.68
N GLY A 109 -0.36 -12.06 0.31
CA GLY A 109 -1.58 -12.07 1.14
C GLY A 109 -2.82 -11.75 0.30
N ALA A 110 -2.74 -10.74 -0.57
CA ALA A 110 -3.80 -10.38 -1.50
C ALA A 110 -4.10 -11.52 -2.46
N GLU A 111 -3.08 -12.08 -3.12
CA GLU A 111 -3.23 -13.24 -4.00
C GLU A 111 -3.95 -14.42 -3.32
N ALA A 112 -3.64 -14.68 -2.04
CA ALA A 112 -4.22 -15.77 -1.28
C ALA A 112 -5.67 -15.51 -0.79
N THR A 113 -6.13 -14.25 -0.82
CA THR A 113 -7.41 -13.84 -0.19
C THR A 113 -8.42 -13.22 -1.16
N LEU A 114 -7.95 -12.70 -2.29
CA LEU A 114 -8.80 -12.15 -3.34
C LEU A 114 -9.61 -13.26 -4.00
N ASP A 115 -10.88 -12.96 -4.28
CA ASP A 115 -11.80 -13.91 -4.89
C ASP A 115 -11.75 -13.84 -6.43
N ALA A 116 -11.14 -14.87 -7.04
CA ALA A 116 -11.06 -14.98 -8.49
C ALA A 116 -12.42 -15.08 -9.19
N SER A 117 -13.49 -15.51 -8.49
CA SER A 117 -14.82 -15.64 -9.08
C SER A 117 -15.48 -14.30 -9.42
N VAL A 118 -15.01 -13.22 -8.81
CA VAL A 118 -15.48 -11.84 -9.05
C VAL A 118 -14.43 -10.96 -9.73
N ALA A 119 -13.39 -11.59 -10.33
CA ALA A 119 -12.26 -10.89 -10.95
C ALA A 119 -11.59 -9.87 -10.02
N ALA A 120 -11.48 -10.24 -8.74
CA ALA A 120 -10.93 -9.38 -7.71
C ALA A 120 -9.49 -8.95 -8.02
N GLY A 121 -9.09 -7.79 -7.49
CA GLY A 121 -7.87 -7.13 -7.95
C GLY A 121 -7.07 -6.40 -6.89
N LEU A 122 -5.77 -6.29 -7.14
CA LEU A 122 -4.88 -5.39 -6.41
C LEU A 122 -4.43 -4.25 -7.33
N THR A 123 -4.59 -3.02 -6.86
CA THR A 123 -4.14 -1.82 -7.55
C THR A 123 -3.10 -1.09 -6.72
N LEU A 124 -1.94 -0.83 -7.33
CA LEU A 124 -0.85 -0.10 -6.71
C LEU A 124 -0.92 1.37 -7.08
N LEU A 125 -0.98 2.23 -6.08
CA LEU A 125 -0.88 3.66 -6.27
C LEU A 125 0.55 4.10 -6.06
N ARG A 126 1.17 4.51 -7.15
CA ARG A 126 2.44 5.21 -7.13
C ARG A 126 2.25 6.60 -6.52
N ALA A 127 3.11 6.97 -5.57
CA ALA A 127 3.38 8.38 -5.38
C ALA A 127 4.24 8.84 -6.57
N ASP A 128 3.93 9.99 -7.15
CA ASP A 128 4.83 10.64 -8.10
C ASP A 128 6.08 11.06 -7.34
N THR A 129 7.15 10.32 -7.56
CA THR A 129 8.50 10.64 -7.11
C THR A 129 9.19 11.43 -8.20
N ALA A 130 8.78 12.69 -8.39
CA ALA A 130 9.46 13.61 -9.30
C ALA A 130 10.33 14.59 -8.50
N GLU A 131 11.62 14.59 -8.84
CA GLU A 131 12.70 15.53 -8.49
C GLU A 131 13.26 15.56 -7.06
N ALA A 132 12.51 15.25 -6.00
CA ALA A 132 12.98 15.37 -4.60
C ALA A 132 13.40 14.05 -3.91
N SER A 133 13.22 12.88 -4.55
CA SER A 133 13.39 11.58 -3.87
C SER A 133 14.83 11.08 -3.83
N SER A 134 15.25 10.55 -2.67
CA SER A 134 16.56 9.92 -2.48
C SER A 134 16.82 8.76 -3.47
N PRO A 135 18.09 8.39 -3.74
CA PRO A 135 18.42 7.24 -4.59
C PRO A 135 17.75 5.94 -4.14
N MET A 136 17.62 5.73 -2.82
CA MET A 136 16.99 4.53 -2.27
C MET A 136 15.49 4.50 -2.55
N ALA A 137 14.80 5.63 -2.39
CA ALA A 137 13.38 5.74 -2.72
C ALA A 137 13.12 5.49 -4.21
N ARG A 138 14.00 5.97 -5.10
CA ARG A 138 13.93 5.67 -6.54
C ARG A 138 14.15 4.19 -6.84
N ALA A 139 15.13 3.55 -6.20
CA ALA A 139 15.42 2.13 -6.38
C ALA A 139 14.24 1.25 -5.93
N LEU A 140 13.63 1.57 -4.79
CA LEU A 140 12.44 0.86 -4.29
C LEU A 140 11.24 1.02 -5.23
N GLY A 141 11.02 2.22 -5.77
CA GLY A 141 9.98 2.46 -6.77
C GLY A 141 10.20 1.63 -8.05
N ALA A 142 11.43 1.60 -8.57
CA ALA A 142 11.79 0.81 -9.73
C ALA A 142 11.66 -0.70 -9.48
N PHE A 143 12.03 -1.18 -8.28
CA PHE A 143 11.82 -2.56 -7.87
C PHE A 143 10.34 -2.92 -7.90
N ALA A 144 9.48 -2.08 -7.33
CA ALA A 144 8.05 -2.31 -7.33
C ALA A 144 7.50 -2.39 -8.76
N ASP A 145 7.89 -1.47 -9.65
CA ASP A 145 7.46 -1.48 -11.06
C ASP A 145 7.83 -2.80 -11.76
N GLU A 146 9.10 -3.20 -11.66
CA GLU A 146 9.60 -4.41 -12.33
C GLU A 146 8.91 -5.67 -11.78
N TRP A 147 8.76 -5.74 -10.45
CA TRP A 147 8.07 -6.85 -9.80
C TRP A 147 6.63 -6.98 -10.31
N ILE A 148 5.89 -5.88 -10.37
CA ILE A 148 4.51 -5.89 -10.87
C ILE A 148 4.46 -6.29 -12.33
N ALA A 149 5.30 -5.71 -13.18
CA ALA A 149 5.38 -6.08 -14.58
C ALA A 149 5.59 -7.59 -14.76
N SER A 150 6.43 -8.21 -13.93
CA SER A 150 6.68 -9.67 -13.95
C SER A 150 5.50 -10.51 -13.44
N GLU A 151 4.70 -10.00 -12.49
CA GLU A 151 3.66 -10.77 -11.81
C GLU A 151 2.27 -10.66 -12.47
N VAL A 152 2.01 -9.62 -13.27
CA VAL A 152 0.72 -9.38 -13.93
C VAL A 152 0.26 -10.60 -14.73
N GLY A 153 1.14 -11.19 -15.54
CA GLY A 153 0.81 -12.36 -16.34
C GLY A 153 0.42 -13.57 -15.47
N ARG A 154 1.14 -13.77 -14.36
CA ARG A 154 0.88 -14.87 -13.43
C ARG A 154 -0.45 -14.68 -12.70
N TRP A 155 -0.75 -13.47 -12.22
CA TRP A 155 -2.04 -13.16 -11.59
C TRP A 155 -3.22 -13.40 -12.53
N ALA A 156 -3.08 -13.05 -13.81
CA ALA A 156 -4.11 -13.32 -14.80
C ALA A 156 -4.40 -14.82 -14.97
N THR A 157 -3.39 -15.70 -14.86
CA THR A 157 -3.62 -17.17 -14.89
C THR A 157 -4.42 -17.67 -13.69
N LEU A 158 -4.47 -16.91 -12.60
CA LEU A 158 -5.25 -17.20 -11.40
C LEU A 158 -6.65 -16.56 -11.44
N GLY A 159 -7.02 -15.85 -12.52
CA GLY A 159 -8.28 -15.11 -12.61
C GLY A 159 -8.30 -13.80 -11.81
N LEU A 160 -7.14 -13.32 -11.37
CA LEU A 160 -6.99 -12.09 -10.59
C LEU A 160 -6.44 -10.95 -11.45
N SER A 161 -6.71 -9.71 -11.04
CA SER A 161 -6.13 -8.53 -11.68
C SER A 161 -5.05 -7.88 -10.81
N LEU A 162 -3.94 -7.51 -11.44
CA LEU A 162 -2.86 -6.75 -10.83
C LEU A 162 -2.61 -5.52 -11.71
N SER A 163 -2.66 -4.33 -11.13
CA SER A 163 -2.50 -3.09 -11.90
C SER A 163 -1.78 -2.00 -11.12
N GLN A 164 -1.31 -0.99 -11.84
CA GLN A 164 -0.61 0.16 -11.31
C GLN A 164 -1.28 1.44 -11.80
N MET A 165 -1.47 2.40 -10.91
CA MET A 165 -1.93 3.75 -11.21
C MET A 165 -0.90 4.77 -10.74
N SER A 166 -0.59 5.73 -11.60
CA SER A 166 0.24 6.89 -11.26
C SER A 166 -0.65 8.05 -10.81
N ARG A 167 -0.14 8.90 -9.91
CA ARG A 167 -0.76 10.22 -9.70
C ARG A 167 -0.63 10.99 -11.03
N LYS A 168 -1.66 11.76 -11.36
CA LYS A 168 -1.63 12.81 -12.37
C LYS A 168 -2.08 14.09 -11.69
#